data_AF-A0AA39Y0A4-F1
#
_entry.id   AF-A0AA39Y0A4-F1
#
_cell.length_a   1.000
_cell.length_b   1.000
_cell.length_c   1.000
_cell.angle_alpha   90.00
_cell.angle_beta   90.00
_cell.angle_gamma   90.00
#
_symmetry.space_group_name_H-M   'P 1'
#
loop_
_entity.id
_entity.type
_entity.pdbx_description
1 polymer ?
#
loop_
_entity_poly.entity_id
_entity_poly.type
_entity_poly.pdbx_seq_one_letter_code
_entity_poly.pdbx_strand_id
1 'polypeptide(L)'
;MILHNPEHDFWRTGHPDHEAETMGFGRAKFIWALSLLSSPRGIGWNFQLKTLRIRQKLVGKPWFVLWQLLRAGVFTGVSWAVKTLLERQHATSPQRFSKALAVPGIAAMCWADIEAQYAVCNAVFLMVGLAEEQDCLPPCGTNIISLDSLQEFWGQFWQQTHRIMFQDFGRAMVWLMGIRPYSQLSRLVQVWTAFAISGAVHGFALSIGIGAEGVSARFWAVFAFFILQALGITIEELFLLTPGRDLTLYEIGLEDEMIMGRIWTFGWLLFSGYWAMDSWFERNWMPLSTLTALTMLSKRPWRPNRME
;
A
#
# COMPACT_ATOMS: atom_id res chain seq x y z
N MET A 1 7.86 -13.61 -7.14
CA MET A 1 8.40 -14.03 -8.47
C MET A 1 9.68 -14.88 -8.42
N ILE A 2 10.63 -14.69 -7.49
CA ILE A 2 11.90 -15.45 -7.47
C ILE A 2 11.70 -16.97 -7.26
N LEU A 3 10.57 -17.37 -6.66
CA LEU A 3 10.23 -18.77 -6.40
C LEU A 3 9.31 -19.39 -7.47
N HIS A 4 9.05 -18.67 -8.57
CA HIS A 4 8.06 -19.07 -9.56
C HIS A 4 8.70 -19.26 -10.93
N ASN A 5 8.17 -20.22 -11.70
CA ASN A 5 8.34 -20.23 -13.14
C ASN A 5 7.18 -19.43 -13.74
N PRO A 6 7.35 -18.16 -14.15
CA PRO A 6 6.21 -17.30 -14.43
C PRO A 6 5.31 -17.81 -15.56
N GLU A 7 5.89 -18.46 -16.57
CA GLU A 7 5.14 -18.95 -17.74
C GLU A 7 4.23 -20.14 -17.39
N HIS A 8 4.66 -20.94 -16.42
CA HIS A 8 3.90 -22.04 -15.88
C HIS A 8 2.94 -21.54 -14.79
N ASP A 9 3.42 -20.81 -13.80
CA ASP A 9 2.65 -20.55 -12.58
C ASP A 9 1.55 -19.50 -12.75
N PHE A 10 1.59 -18.68 -13.81
CA PHE A 10 0.64 -17.59 -14.02
C PHE A 10 -0.06 -17.66 -15.38
N TRP A 11 -1.38 -17.50 -15.36
CA TRP A 11 -2.19 -17.41 -16.57
C TRP A 11 -3.43 -16.55 -16.33
N ARG A 12 -3.96 -15.97 -17.41
CA ARG A 12 -5.18 -15.16 -17.35
C ARG A 12 -6.42 -16.03 -17.17
N THR A 13 -7.36 -15.58 -16.35
CA THR A 13 -8.64 -16.26 -16.16
C THR A 13 -9.43 -16.28 -17.47
N GLY A 14 -9.92 -17.45 -17.88
CA GLY A 14 -10.64 -17.63 -19.15
C GLY A 14 -9.74 -17.95 -20.34
N HIS A 15 -8.42 -17.97 -20.16
CA HIS A 15 -7.46 -18.51 -21.12
C HIS A 15 -7.04 -19.94 -20.73
N PRO A 16 -6.42 -20.72 -21.64
CA PRO A 16 -5.82 -22.00 -21.29
C PRO A 16 -4.80 -21.86 -20.16
N ASP A 17 -4.76 -22.85 -19.28
CA ASP A 17 -3.73 -22.92 -18.24
C ASP A 17 -2.34 -22.93 -18.90
N HIS A 18 -1.37 -22.26 -18.27
CA HIS A 18 0.01 -22.15 -18.78
C HIS A 18 0.11 -21.52 -20.18
N GLU A 19 -0.80 -20.60 -20.54
CA GLU A 19 -0.88 -20.02 -21.90
C GLU A 19 0.47 -19.54 -22.45
N ALA A 20 1.34 -19.01 -21.57
CA ALA A 20 2.64 -18.44 -21.94
C ALA A 20 3.68 -19.48 -22.37
N GLU A 21 3.57 -20.74 -21.95
CA GLU A 21 4.47 -21.81 -22.36
C GLU A 21 4.35 -22.11 -23.86
N THR A 22 3.13 -21.98 -24.39
CA THR A 22 2.84 -22.16 -25.82
C THR A 22 3.21 -20.95 -26.67
N MET A 23 3.49 -19.80 -26.05
CA MET A 23 3.86 -18.58 -26.76
C MET A 23 5.33 -18.61 -27.17
N GLY A 24 5.59 -18.42 -28.46
CA GLY A 24 6.93 -18.12 -28.96
C GLY A 24 7.43 -16.76 -28.43
N PHE A 25 8.76 -16.62 -28.32
CA PHE A 25 9.35 -15.33 -27.96
C PHE A 25 9.02 -14.28 -29.03
N GLY A 26 8.33 -13.22 -28.64
CA GLY A 26 7.85 -12.20 -29.56
C GLY A 26 6.88 -11.23 -28.90
N ARG A 27 6.15 -10.46 -29.72
CA ARG A 27 5.25 -9.40 -29.25
C ARG A 27 4.18 -9.92 -28.28
N ALA A 28 3.56 -11.07 -28.56
CA ALA A 28 2.52 -11.64 -27.71
C ALA A 28 3.05 -11.97 -26.31
N LYS A 29 4.19 -12.68 -26.23
CA LYS A 29 4.84 -13.04 -24.96
C LYS A 29 5.32 -11.82 -24.18
N PHE A 30 5.82 -10.80 -24.89
CA PHE A 30 6.21 -9.53 -24.28
C PHE A 30 5.01 -8.77 -23.68
N ILE A 31 3.89 -8.68 -24.41
CA ILE A 31 2.65 -8.06 -23.91
C ILE A 31 2.11 -8.85 -22.72
N TRP A 32 2.13 -10.17 -22.78
CA TRP A 32 1.73 -11.04 -21.67
C TRP A 32 2.59 -10.77 -20.41
N ALA A 33 3.92 -10.70 -20.56
CA ALA A 33 4.83 -10.42 -19.46
C ALA A 33 4.61 -9.02 -18.87
N LEU A 34 4.41 -8.01 -19.72
CA LEU A 34 4.06 -6.65 -19.27
C LEU A 34 2.72 -6.61 -18.55
N SER A 35 1.71 -7.33 -19.04
CA SER A 35 0.40 -7.42 -18.42
C SER A 35 0.52 -8.05 -17.02
N LEU A 36 1.28 -9.15 -16.88
CA LEU A 36 1.56 -9.79 -15.59
C LEU A 36 2.25 -8.83 -14.62
N LEU A 37 3.29 -8.12 -15.06
CA LEU A 37 4.01 -7.13 -14.25
C LEU A 37 3.13 -5.95 -13.84
N SER A 38 2.18 -5.55 -14.70
CA SER A 38 1.23 -4.47 -14.44
C SER A 38 0.03 -4.86 -13.56
N SER A 39 -0.10 -6.16 -13.24
CA SER A 39 -1.20 -6.73 -12.46
C SER A 39 -0.74 -7.27 -11.10
N PRO A 40 -0.18 -6.43 -10.21
CA PRO A 40 0.38 -6.88 -8.92
C PRO A 40 -0.67 -7.43 -7.95
N ARG A 41 -1.96 -7.25 -8.24
CA ARG A 41 -3.10 -7.82 -7.48
C ARG A 41 -3.70 -9.08 -8.12
N GLY A 42 -3.17 -9.48 -9.28
CA GLY A 42 -3.64 -10.62 -10.06
C GLY A 42 -5.07 -10.48 -10.56
N ILE A 43 -5.59 -9.27 -10.77
CA ILE A 43 -6.97 -9.11 -11.27
C ILE A 43 -7.04 -9.66 -12.69
N GLY A 44 -7.93 -10.62 -12.94
CA GLY A 44 -8.01 -11.35 -14.20
C GLY A 44 -6.94 -12.45 -14.35
N TRP A 45 -6.25 -12.83 -13.27
CA TRP A 45 -5.23 -13.88 -13.25
C TRP A 45 -5.57 -14.99 -12.24
N ASN A 46 -5.02 -16.17 -12.43
CA ASN A 46 -5.20 -17.34 -11.55
C ASN A 46 -4.79 -17.09 -10.08
N PHE A 47 -3.92 -16.11 -9.83
CA PHE A 47 -3.46 -15.72 -8.48
C PHE A 47 -4.22 -14.51 -7.89
N GLN A 48 -5.39 -14.16 -8.45
CA GLN A 48 -6.21 -13.05 -7.96
C GLN A 48 -6.49 -13.14 -6.45
N LEU A 49 -6.34 -12.01 -5.75
CA LEU A 49 -6.76 -11.92 -4.35
C LEU A 49 -8.26 -12.17 -4.20
N LYS A 50 -8.63 -13.20 -3.43
CA LYS A 50 -10.04 -13.59 -3.17
C LYS A 50 -10.91 -12.47 -2.58
N THR A 51 -10.29 -11.52 -1.88
CA THR A 51 -10.98 -10.36 -1.29
C THR A 51 -11.49 -9.39 -2.37
N LEU A 52 -10.95 -9.43 -3.59
CA LEU A 52 -11.35 -8.55 -4.68
C LEU A 52 -12.61 -9.10 -5.38
N ARG A 53 -13.76 -8.51 -5.08
CA ARG A 53 -14.99 -8.73 -5.84
C ARG A 53 -14.98 -7.84 -7.08
N ILE A 54 -14.88 -8.44 -8.26
CA ILE A 54 -15.02 -7.72 -9.53
C ILE A 54 -16.49 -7.36 -9.71
N ARG A 55 -16.83 -6.09 -9.53
CA ARG A 55 -18.20 -5.60 -9.75
C ARG A 55 -18.19 -4.21 -10.39
N GLN A 56 -17.34 -4.00 -11.39
CA GLN A 56 -17.37 -2.76 -12.17
C GLN A 56 -18.35 -2.90 -13.33
N LYS A 57 -19.23 -1.90 -13.47
CA LYS A 57 -20.09 -1.76 -14.63
C LYS A 57 -19.23 -1.21 -15.77
N LEU A 58 -19.14 -1.94 -16.87
CA LEU A 58 -18.41 -1.51 -18.06
C LEU A 58 -19.11 -0.27 -18.64
N VAL A 59 -18.33 0.78 -18.91
CA VAL A 59 -18.83 2.07 -19.40
C VAL A 59 -18.17 2.48 -20.72
N GLY A 60 -17.19 1.70 -21.19
CA GLY A 60 -16.49 1.91 -22.45
C GLY A 60 -15.13 2.58 -22.25
N LYS A 61 -14.10 2.07 -22.95
CA LYS A 61 -12.70 2.45 -22.77
C LYS A 61 -12.43 3.96 -22.74
N PRO A 62 -12.88 4.78 -23.71
CA PRO A 62 -12.55 6.21 -23.70
C PRO A 62 -13.20 6.95 -22.52
N TRP A 63 -14.42 6.57 -22.15
CA TRP A 63 -15.11 7.17 -21.01
C TRP A 63 -14.45 6.76 -19.70
N PHE A 64 -14.05 5.50 -19.58
CA PHE A 64 -13.35 5.01 -18.41
C PHE A 64 -11.97 5.67 -18.26
N VAL A 65 -11.22 5.88 -19.35
CA VAL A 65 -9.96 6.62 -19.33
C VAL A 65 -10.18 8.06 -18.84
N LEU A 66 -11.17 8.77 -19.39
CA LEU A 66 -11.53 10.11 -18.91
C LEU A 66 -11.89 10.11 -17.43
N TRP A 67 -12.66 9.13 -16.97
CA TRP A 67 -13.01 8.97 -15.56
C TRP A 67 -11.78 8.78 -14.67
N GLN A 68 -10.81 7.96 -15.07
CA GLN A 68 -9.56 7.77 -14.33
C GLN A 68 -8.74 9.08 -14.27
N LEU A 69 -8.68 9.84 -15.36
CA LEU A 69 -7.98 11.14 -15.37
C LEU A 69 -8.67 12.17 -14.45
N LEU A 70 -10.01 12.23 -14.46
CA LEU A 70 -10.76 13.08 -13.56
C LEU A 70 -10.56 12.67 -12.10
N ARG A 71 -10.61 11.36 -11.81
CA ARG A 71 -10.31 10.80 -10.49
C ARG A 71 -8.91 11.19 -10.03
N ALA A 72 -7.90 11.06 -10.89
CA ALA A 72 -6.54 11.46 -10.59
C ALA A 72 -6.44 12.95 -10.24
N GLY A 73 -7.13 13.81 -10.99
CA GLY A 73 -7.21 15.25 -10.72
C GLY A 73 -7.84 15.54 -9.36
N VAL A 74 -8.98 14.91 -9.03
CA VAL A 74 -9.67 15.07 -7.75
C VAL A 74 -8.75 14.67 -6.58
N PHE A 75 -8.16 13.48 -6.64
CA PHE A 75 -7.31 12.99 -5.55
C PHE A 75 -6.01 13.78 -5.41
N THR A 76 -5.45 14.30 -6.51
CA THR A 76 -4.33 15.24 -6.45
C THR A 76 -4.73 16.54 -5.73
N GLY A 77 -5.92 17.06 -6.03
CA GLY A 77 -6.46 18.24 -5.33
C GLY A 77 -6.68 18.00 -3.83
N VAL A 78 -7.21 16.83 -3.45
CA VAL A 78 -7.37 16.42 -2.05
C VAL A 78 -6.02 16.35 -1.34
N SER A 79 -5.04 15.66 -1.92
CA SER A 79 -3.68 15.57 -1.38
C SER A 79 -3.07 16.95 -1.16
N TRP A 80 -3.16 17.84 -2.17
CA TRP A 80 -2.69 19.22 -2.07
C TRP A 80 -3.38 20.03 -0.97
N ALA A 81 -4.71 19.92 -0.86
CA ALA A 81 -5.47 20.63 0.17
C ALA A 81 -5.10 20.16 1.58
N VAL A 82 -5.04 18.85 1.80
CA VAL A 82 -4.64 18.26 3.09
C VAL A 82 -3.22 18.68 3.46
N LYS A 83 -2.28 18.60 2.51
CA LYS A 83 -0.90 19.05 2.72
C LYS A 83 -0.85 20.53 3.14
N THR A 84 -1.57 21.39 2.43
CA THR A 84 -1.62 22.83 2.74
C THR A 84 -2.18 23.09 4.14
N LEU A 85 -3.19 22.33 4.56
CA LEU A 85 -3.75 22.41 5.91
C LEU A 85 -2.73 21.96 6.96
N LEU A 86 -2.04 20.85 6.73
CA LEU A 86 -1.00 20.33 7.63
C LEU A 86 0.17 21.31 7.78
N GLU A 87 0.63 21.93 6.69
CA GLU A 87 1.71 22.93 6.72
C GLU A 87 1.28 24.18 7.52
N ARG A 88 0.05 24.66 7.32
CA ARG A 88 -0.51 25.78 8.10
C ARG A 88 -0.65 25.43 9.57
N GLN A 89 -1.13 24.24 9.89
CA GLN A 89 -1.27 23.76 11.26
C GLN A 89 0.10 23.65 11.94
N HIS A 90 1.10 23.11 11.25
CA HIS A 90 2.46 22.99 11.77
C HIS A 90 3.09 24.36 12.03
N ALA A 91 2.88 25.33 11.14
CA ALA A 91 3.39 26.69 11.31
C ALA A 91 2.73 27.45 12.48
N THR A 92 1.47 27.16 12.80
CA THR A 92 0.67 27.90 13.80
C THR A 92 0.72 27.29 15.20
N SER A 93 0.91 25.98 15.35
CA SER A 93 0.97 25.32 16.65
C SER A 93 1.82 24.04 16.63
N PRO A 94 3.09 24.08 17.08
CA PRO A 94 3.95 22.89 17.15
C PRO A 94 3.66 21.98 18.37
N GLN A 95 2.49 22.11 19.02
CA GLN A 95 2.16 21.39 20.25
C GLN A 95 1.83 19.89 20.02
N ARG A 96 2.02 19.05 21.04
CA ARG A 96 1.81 17.57 20.97
C ARG A 96 0.42 17.16 20.46
N PHE A 97 -0.61 17.98 20.69
CA PHE A 97 -1.98 17.72 20.23
C PHE A 97 -2.14 17.93 18.70
N SER A 98 -1.45 18.92 18.12
CA SER A 98 -1.47 19.15 16.68
C SER A 98 -0.79 18.00 15.92
N LYS A 99 0.26 17.43 16.53
CA LYS A 99 0.92 16.20 16.09
C LYS A 99 -0.07 15.02 16.03
N ALA A 100 -0.78 14.69 17.10
CA ALA A 100 -1.74 13.57 17.06
C ALA A 100 -2.81 13.72 15.95
N LEU A 101 -3.30 14.95 15.72
CA LEU A 101 -4.26 15.25 14.65
C LEU A 101 -3.63 15.26 13.24
N ALA A 102 -2.32 15.38 13.12
CA ALA A 102 -1.64 15.34 11.84
C ALA A 102 -1.51 13.92 11.28
N VAL A 103 -1.49 12.88 12.13
CA VAL A 103 -1.45 11.47 11.71
C VAL A 103 -2.58 11.10 10.72
N PRO A 104 -3.88 11.34 11.03
CA PRO A 104 -4.94 11.05 10.08
C PRO A 104 -4.87 11.93 8.83
N GLY A 105 -4.36 13.16 8.93
CA GLY A 105 -4.10 14.01 7.77
C GLY A 105 -3.04 13.42 6.83
N ILE A 106 -1.91 12.95 7.37
CA ILE A 106 -0.87 12.28 6.59
C ILE A 106 -1.44 11.00 5.96
N ALA A 107 -2.21 10.21 6.72
CA ALA A 107 -2.84 9.01 6.17
C ALA A 107 -3.80 9.35 5.01
N ALA A 108 -4.62 10.39 5.14
CA ALA A 108 -5.52 10.85 4.08
C ALA A 108 -4.75 11.35 2.85
N MET A 109 -3.66 12.08 3.05
CA MET A 109 -2.76 12.53 1.98
C MET A 109 -2.14 11.33 1.25
N CYS A 110 -1.53 10.39 1.98
CA CYS A 110 -0.95 9.17 1.42
C CYS A 110 -2.00 8.37 0.63
N TRP A 111 -3.20 8.20 1.18
CA TRP A 111 -4.30 7.54 0.49
C TRP A 111 -4.65 8.24 -0.82
N ALA A 112 -4.83 9.56 -0.79
CA ALA A 112 -5.12 10.35 -1.98
C ALA A 112 -4.00 10.24 -3.03
N ASP A 113 -2.74 10.27 -2.62
CA ASP A 113 -1.61 10.12 -3.55
C ASP A 113 -1.56 8.74 -4.20
N ILE A 114 -1.85 7.68 -3.46
CA ILE A 114 -1.92 6.30 -3.98
C ILE A 114 -3.07 6.20 -4.99
N GLU A 115 -4.24 6.75 -4.65
CA GLU A 115 -5.41 6.78 -5.53
C GLU A 115 -5.14 7.55 -6.82
N ALA A 116 -4.50 8.72 -6.72
CA ALA A 116 -4.13 9.53 -7.89
C ALA A 116 -3.13 8.80 -8.79
N GLN A 117 -2.05 8.23 -8.23
CA GLN A 117 -1.06 7.47 -8.97
C GLN A 117 -1.68 6.26 -9.66
N TYR A 118 -2.53 5.52 -8.94
CA TYR A 118 -3.18 4.34 -9.50
C TYR A 118 -4.15 4.70 -10.64
N ALA A 119 -4.88 5.80 -10.50
CA ALA A 119 -5.77 6.29 -11.55
C ALA A 119 -4.99 6.70 -12.81
N VAL A 120 -3.84 7.37 -12.67
CA VAL A 120 -2.95 7.69 -13.80
C VAL A 120 -2.43 6.42 -14.46
N CYS A 121 -1.91 5.46 -13.68
CA CYS A 121 -1.40 4.20 -14.21
C CYS A 121 -2.49 3.42 -14.96
N ASN A 122 -3.71 3.33 -14.41
CA ASN A 122 -4.84 2.70 -15.09
C ASN A 122 -5.17 3.36 -16.42
N ALA A 123 -5.22 4.69 -16.46
CA ALA A 123 -5.47 5.42 -17.70
C ALA A 123 -4.42 5.07 -18.77
N VAL A 124 -3.13 5.06 -18.38
CA VAL A 124 -2.03 4.70 -19.28
C VAL A 124 -2.14 3.24 -19.74
N PHE A 125 -2.36 2.30 -18.82
CA PHE A 125 -2.46 0.87 -19.16
C PHE A 125 -3.65 0.57 -20.08
N LEU A 126 -4.79 1.24 -19.90
CA LEU A 126 -5.93 1.13 -20.80
C LEU A 126 -5.64 1.70 -22.18
N MET A 127 -4.98 2.86 -22.27
CA MET A 127 -4.62 3.48 -23.55
C MET A 127 -3.63 2.64 -24.36
N VAL A 128 -2.70 1.95 -23.69
CA VAL A 128 -1.69 1.09 -24.33
C VAL A 128 -2.21 -0.34 -24.55
N GLY A 129 -3.36 -0.70 -23.97
CA GLY A 129 -3.96 -2.04 -24.08
C GLY A 129 -3.30 -3.10 -23.20
N LEU A 130 -2.72 -2.71 -22.07
CA LEU A 130 -2.15 -3.62 -21.06
C LEU A 130 -3.15 -4.08 -20.00
N ALA A 131 -4.26 -3.35 -19.85
CA ALA A 131 -5.34 -3.63 -18.91
C ALA A 131 -6.71 -3.45 -19.59
N GLU A 132 -7.72 -4.12 -19.06
CA GLU A 132 -9.14 -3.90 -19.37
C GLU A 132 -9.84 -3.13 -18.25
N GLU A 133 -11.03 -2.57 -18.52
CA GLU A 133 -11.79 -1.77 -17.54
C GLU A 133 -12.02 -2.53 -16.23
N GLN A 134 -12.31 -3.82 -16.33
CA GLN A 134 -12.55 -4.72 -15.21
C GLN A 134 -11.33 -4.94 -14.30
N ASP A 135 -10.11 -4.69 -14.81
CA ASP A 135 -8.87 -4.86 -14.08
C ASP A 135 -8.55 -3.65 -13.19
N CYS A 136 -9.20 -2.52 -13.44
CA CYS A 136 -8.91 -1.23 -12.81
C CYS A 136 -9.69 -1.00 -11.49
N LEU A 137 -9.57 -1.93 -10.53
CA LEU A 137 -10.16 -1.76 -9.19
C LEU A 137 -9.44 -0.68 -8.36
N PRO A 138 -10.09 0.02 -7.41
CA PRO A 138 -9.40 0.92 -6.49
C PRO A 138 -8.24 0.21 -5.74
N PRO A 139 -7.07 0.86 -5.53
CA PRO A 139 -5.92 0.26 -4.86
C PRO A 139 -6.15 0.05 -3.35
N CYS A 140 -7.07 0.81 -2.76
CA CYS A 140 -7.54 0.61 -1.40
C CYS A 140 -8.97 0.04 -1.37
N GLY A 141 -9.34 -0.57 -0.24
CA GLY A 141 -10.71 -1.05 0.01
C GLY A 141 -11.73 0.10 0.01
N THR A 142 -13.01 -0.23 -0.14
CA THR A 142 -14.06 0.78 -0.35
C THR A 142 -14.74 1.27 0.92
N ASN A 143 -14.59 0.57 2.05
CA ASN A 143 -15.25 0.92 3.30
C ASN A 143 -14.25 0.90 4.46
N ILE A 144 -13.77 2.08 4.85
CA ILE A 144 -12.88 2.23 6.00
C ILE A 144 -13.62 2.17 7.33
N ILE A 145 -14.92 2.52 7.33
CA ILE A 145 -15.73 2.64 8.55
C ILE A 145 -16.11 1.26 9.09
N SER A 146 -16.20 0.26 8.22
CA SER A 146 -16.52 -1.12 8.64
C SER A 146 -15.35 -1.86 9.25
N LEU A 147 -14.12 -1.34 9.19
CA LEU A 147 -12.92 -2.04 9.64
C LEU A 147 -12.84 -2.03 11.17
N ASP A 148 -12.77 -3.21 11.78
CA ASP A 148 -12.74 -3.38 13.23
C ASP A 148 -11.44 -3.96 13.78
N SER A 149 -10.48 -4.27 12.91
CA SER A 149 -9.15 -4.76 13.32
C SER A 149 -8.02 -4.20 12.44
N LEU A 150 -6.80 -4.20 12.96
CA LEU A 150 -5.59 -3.91 12.20
C LEU A 150 -5.39 -4.93 11.08
N GLN A 151 -5.73 -6.20 11.34
CA GLN A 151 -5.66 -7.23 10.31
C GLN A 151 -6.58 -6.90 9.12
N GLU A 152 -7.81 -6.44 9.35
CA GLU A 152 -8.70 -6.00 8.27
C GLU A 152 -8.21 -4.72 7.61
N PHE A 153 -7.73 -3.75 8.39
CA PHE A 153 -7.20 -2.50 7.86
C PHE A 153 -6.06 -2.73 6.87
N TRP A 154 -5.02 -3.47 7.26
CA TRP A 154 -3.88 -3.76 6.39
C TRP A 154 -4.19 -4.85 5.36
N GLY A 155 -5.03 -5.82 5.73
CA GLY A 155 -5.35 -6.98 4.92
C GLY A 155 -6.45 -6.76 3.89
N GLN A 156 -7.26 -5.70 3.98
CA GLN A 156 -8.37 -5.50 3.04
C GLN A 156 -8.45 -4.07 2.52
N PHE A 157 -8.04 -3.08 3.32
CA PHE A 157 -8.20 -1.69 2.98
C PHE A 157 -6.92 -1.04 2.45
N TRP A 158 -5.84 -1.01 3.21
CA TRP A 158 -4.67 -0.19 2.89
C TRP A 158 -3.77 -0.84 1.83
N GLN A 159 -3.37 -0.08 0.81
CA GLN A 159 -2.37 -0.45 -0.22
C GLN A 159 -2.40 -1.92 -0.70
N GLN A 160 -3.54 -2.39 -1.20
CA GLN A 160 -3.68 -3.79 -1.63
C GLN A 160 -2.77 -4.16 -2.81
N THR A 161 -2.27 -3.17 -3.55
CA THR A 161 -1.33 -3.34 -4.67
C THR A 161 -0.06 -4.11 -4.29
N HIS A 162 0.48 -3.90 -3.09
CA HIS A 162 1.74 -4.54 -2.68
C HIS A 162 1.57 -5.85 -1.92
N ARG A 163 0.31 -6.27 -1.68
CA ARG A 163 0.00 -7.38 -0.77
C ARG A 163 0.65 -8.69 -1.20
N ILE A 164 0.49 -9.09 -2.46
CA ILE A 164 1.01 -10.36 -2.96
C ILE A 164 2.53 -10.38 -2.88
N MET A 165 3.18 -9.28 -3.25
CA MET A 165 4.64 -9.14 -3.18
C MET A 165 5.16 -9.34 -1.74
N PHE A 166 4.56 -8.69 -0.74
CA PHE A 166 5.00 -8.86 0.64
C PHE A 166 4.66 -10.25 1.21
N GLN A 167 3.54 -10.85 0.80
CA GLN A 167 3.19 -12.22 1.18
C GLN A 167 4.16 -13.26 0.60
N ASP A 168 4.65 -13.06 -0.63
CA ASP A 168 5.68 -13.91 -1.25
C ASP A 168 6.94 -13.96 -0.38
N PHE A 169 7.41 -12.80 0.10
CA PHE A 169 8.58 -12.76 0.99
C PHE A 169 8.34 -13.49 2.30
N GLY A 170 7.14 -13.33 2.89
CA GLY A 170 6.75 -14.09 4.07
C GLY A 170 6.77 -15.60 3.84
N ARG A 171 6.22 -16.07 2.72
CA ARG A 171 6.25 -17.49 2.34
C ARG A 171 7.68 -17.99 2.14
N ALA A 172 8.53 -17.18 1.50
CA ALA A 172 9.94 -17.49 1.33
C ALA A 172 10.64 -17.67 2.69
N MET A 173 10.39 -16.79 3.67
CA MET A 173 10.97 -16.93 5.01
C MET A 173 10.47 -18.17 5.75
N VAL A 174 9.17 -18.47 5.68
CA VAL A 174 8.60 -19.71 6.25
C VAL A 174 9.28 -20.94 5.68
N TRP A 175 9.49 -20.97 4.35
CA TRP A 175 10.18 -22.06 3.67
C TRP A 175 11.66 -22.15 4.09
N LEU A 176 12.39 -21.04 4.11
CA LEU A 176 13.80 -20.99 4.52
C LEU A 176 14.01 -21.46 5.97
N MET A 177 13.07 -21.16 6.86
CA MET A 177 13.14 -21.56 8.27
C MET A 177 12.64 -22.99 8.52
N GLY A 178 12.15 -23.70 7.49
CA GLY A 178 11.57 -25.03 7.64
C GLY A 178 10.30 -25.06 8.51
N ILE A 179 9.59 -23.93 8.61
CA ILE A 179 8.39 -23.84 9.43
C ILE A 179 7.24 -24.53 8.71
N ARG A 180 6.48 -25.36 9.44
CA ARG A 180 5.31 -26.05 8.89
C ARG A 180 4.33 -25.05 8.27
N PRO A 181 4.00 -25.18 6.96
CA PRO A 181 3.02 -24.33 6.30
C PRO A 181 1.68 -24.35 7.04
N TYR A 182 0.97 -23.23 7.01
CA TYR A 182 -0.36 -23.06 7.62
C TYR A 182 -0.41 -23.19 9.16
N SER A 183 0.73 -23.33 9.84
CA SER A 183 0.80 -23.20 11.30
C SER A 183 0.61 -21.75 11.75
N GLN A 184 0.23 -21.55 13.02
CA GLN A 184 0.16 -20.21 13.63
C GLN A 184 1.52 -19.48 13.55
N LEU A 185 2.61 -20.20 13.81
CA LEU A 185 3.97 -19.66 13.67
C LEU A 185 4.26 -19.22 12.23
N SER A 186 3.85 -20.01 11.22
CA SER A 186 3.96 -19.62 9.81
C SER A 186 3.21 -18.33 9.50
N ARG A 187 2.00 -18.14 10.06
CA ARG A 187 1.21 -16.92 9.88
C ARG A 187 1.92 -15.70 10.50
N LEU A 188 2.40 -15.82 11.73
CA LEU A 188 3.14 -14.76 12.41
C LEU A 188 4.41 -14.38 11.65
N VAL A 189 5.23 -15.36 11.25
CA VAL A 189 6.46 -15.09 10.49
C VAL A 189 6.15 -14.34 9.18
N GLN A 190 5.07 -14.69 8.49
CA GLN A 190 4.65 -13.97 7.29
C GLN A 190 4.26 -12.51 7.58
N VAL A 191 3.47 -12.25 8.62
CA VAL A 191 3.06 -10.89 9.02
C VAL A 191 4.29 -10.05 9.39
N TRP A 192 5.14 -10.56 10.28
CA TRP A 192 6.34 -9.85 10.71
C TRP A 192 7.32 -9.59 9.56
N THR A 193 7.51 -10.56 8.68
CA THR A 193 8.35 -10.39 7.47
C THR A 193 7.79 -9.33 6.55
N ALA A 194 6.48 -9.36 6.26
CA ALA A 194 5.82 -8.39 5.38
C ALA A 194 6.00 -6.95 5.90
N PHE A 195 5.77 -6.72 7.20
CA PHE A 195 5.92 -5.41 7.81
C PHE A 195 7.38 -4.98 7.94
N ALA A 196 8.31 -5.87 8.27
CA ALA A 196 9.74 -5.55 8.32
C ALA A 196 10.26 -5.09 6.94
N ILE A 197 9.93 -5.81 5.87
CA ILE A 197 10.35 -5.44 4.51
C ILE A 197 9.68 -4.12 4.09
N SER A 198 8.37 -3.97 4.35
CA SER A 198 7.66 -2.72 4.06
C SER A 198 8.28 -1.53 4.78
N GLY A 199 8.61 -1.69 6.08
CA GLY A 199 9.27 -0.66 6.88
C GLY A 199 10.65 -0.30 6.37
N ALA A 200 11.45 -1.30 5.95
CA ALA A 200 12.77 -1.05 5.37
C ALA A 200 12.66 -0.28 4.06
N VAL A 201 11.75 -0.68 3.15
CA VAL A 201 11.52 0.02 1.88
C VAL A 201 11.13 1.47 2.12
N HIS A 202 10.18 1.73 3.03
CA HIS A 202 9.76 3.10 3.35
C HIS A 202 10.87 3.90 4.04
N GLY A 203 11.61 3.30 4.97
CA GLY A 203 12.73 3.95 5.65
C GLY A 203 13.84 4.35 4.66
N PHE A 204 14.21 3.46 3.74
CA PHE A 204 15.18 3.78 2.68
C PHE A 204 14.64 4.82 1.71
N ALA A 205 13.39 4.68 1.25
CA ALA A 205 12.77 5.64 0.36
C ALA A 205 12.73 7.04 0.99
N LEU A 206 12.54 7.12 2.31
CA LEU A 206 12.60 8.35 3.11
C LEU A 206 14.00 8.90 3.33
N SER A 207 15.05 8.11 3.09
CA SER A 207 16.45 8.49 3.29
C SER A 207 17.13 8.99 2.01
N ILE A 208 16.57 8.70 0.82
CA ILE A 208 17.14 9.12 -0.47
C ILE A 208 17.24 10.67 -0.55
N GLY A 209 18.38 11.22 -0.96
CA GLY A 209 18.50 12.66 -1.22
C GLY A 209 18.59 13.56 0.03
N ILE A 210 18.73 12.98 1.22
CA ILE A 210 19.10 13.71 2.44
C ILE A 210 20.60 13.50 2.70
N GLY A 211 21.26 14.48 3.32
CA GLY A 211 22.64 14.32 3.80
C GLY A 211 22.76 13.16 4.79
N ALA A 212 23.98 12.69 5.06
CA ALA A 212 24.20 11.56 5.98
C ALA A 212 23.63 11.79 7.39
N GLU A 213 23.49 13.06 7.78
CA GLU A 213 22.89 13.48 9.03
C GLU A 213 21.36 13.24 9.03
N GLY A 214 20.88 12.40 9.96
CA GLY A 214 19.45 12.15 10.15
C GLY A 214 18.88 10.93 9.40
N VAL A 215 19.64 10.31 8.49
CA VAL A 215 19.22 9.07 7.78
C VAL A 215 18.86 7.95 8.75
N SER A 216 19.73 7.69 9.73
CA SER A 216 19.52 6.61 10.70
C SER A 216 18.26 6.84 11.55
N ALA A 217 18.10 8.02 12.13
CA ALA A 217 16.95 8.34 12.99
C ALA A 217 15.61 8.20 12.23
N ARG A 218 15.55 8.70 10.99
CA ARG A 218 14.34 8.62 10.16
C ARG A 218 14.02 7.21 9.71
N PHE A 219 15.05 6.47 9.28
CA PHE A 219 14.89 5.05 8.95
C PHE A 219 14.27 4.29 10.12
N TRP A 220 14.85 4.43 11.33
CA TRP A 220 14.40 3.70 12.50
C TRP A 220 13.00 4.12 12.98
N ALA A 221 12.65 5.40 12.92
CA ALA A 221 11.32 5.86 13.28
C ALA A 221 10.23 5.25 12.38
N VAL A 222 10.48 5.24 11.07
CA VAL A 222 9.54 4.67 10.08
C VAL A 222 9.51 3.15 10.20
N PHE A 223 10.68 2.51 10.31
CA PHE A 223 10.78 1.06 10.49
C PHE A 223 10.03 0.61 11.75
N ALA A 224 10.20 1.32 12.88
CA ALA A 224 9.49 1.05 14.11
C ALA A 224 7.97 1.15 13.95
N PHE A 225 7.47 2.14 13.21
CA PHE A 225 6.03 2.23 12.90
C PHE A 225 5.49 0.97 12.23
N PHE A 226 6.20 0.42 11.23
CA PHE A 226 5.76 -0.81 10.56
C PHE A 226 5.87 -2.04 11.46
N ILE A 227 6.94 -2.16 12.25
CA ILE A 227 7.07 -3.25 13.23
C ILE A 227 5.95 -3.21 14.29
N LEU A 228 5.54 -2.01 14.72
CA LEU A 228 4.40 -1.86 15.62
C LEU A 228 3.10 -2.36 15.00
N GLN A 229 2.92 -2.36 13.67
CA GLN A 229 1.73 -2.95 13.05
C GLN A 229 1.73 -4.48 13.17
N ALA A 230 2.87 -5.13 12.96
CA ALA A 230 3.00 -6.57 13.16
C ALA A 230 2.76 -6.96 14.63
N LEU A 231 3.27 -6.15 15.57
CA LEU A 231 3.01 -6.33 16.99
C LEU A 231 1.51 -6.17 17.32
N GLY A 232 0.86 -5.14 16.81
CA GLY A 232 -0.57 -4.90 17.02
C GLY A 232 -1.43 -6.06 16.52
N ILE A 233 -1.16 -6.57 15.32
CA ILE A 233 -1.85 -7.76 14.78
C ILE A 233 -1.56 -9.01 15.62
N THR A 234 -0.33 -9.17 16.13
CA THR A 234 -0.01 -10.29 17.04
C THR A 234 -0.80 -10.21 18.34
N ILE A 235 -0.99 -9.00 18.89
CA ILE A 235 -1.82 -8.77 20.08
C ILE A 235 -3.29 -9.12 19.79
N GLU A 236 -3.82 -8.71 18.63
CA GLU A 236 -5.17 -9.10 18.19
C GLU A 236 -5.31 -10.62 18.13
N GLU A 237 -4.35 -11.32 17.51
CA GLU A 237 -4.38 -12.79 17.42
C GLU A 237 -4.33 -13.45 18.81
N LEU A 238 -3.49 -12.96 19.72
CA LEU A 238 -3.39 -13.49 21.09
C LEU A 238 -4.68 -13.26 21.89
N PHE A 239 -5.33 -12.13 21.67
CA PHE A 239 -6.62 -11.82 22.31
C PHE A 239 -7.72 -12.77 21.87
N LEU A 240 -7.76 -13.12 20.57
CA LEU A 240 -8.71 -14.09 20.03
C LEU A 240 -8.47 -15.51 20.58
N LEU A 241 -7.21 -15.89 20.82
CA LEU A 241 -6.85 -17.20 21.40
C LEU A 241 -7.21 -17.36 22.89
N THR A 242 -7.76 -16.33 23.53
CA THR A 242 -8.16 -16.42 24.95
C THR A 242 -9.43 -17.26 25.09
N PRO A 243 -9.42 -18.36 25.88
CA PRO A 243 -10.56 -19.26 26.02
C PRO A 243 -11.85 -18.53 26.42
N GLY A 244 -12.94 -18.77 25.68
CA GLY A 244 -14.23 -18.11 25.89
C GLY A 244 -14.56 -16.96 24.92
N ARG A 245 -13.65 -16.63 23.99
CA ARG A 245 -13.87 -15.65 22.91
C ARG A 245 -13.98 -16.25 21.50
N ASP A 246 -13.68 -17.55 21.36
CA ASP A 246 -13.53 -18.23 20.06
C ASP A 246 -14.84 -18.49 19.27
N LEU A 247 -16.02 -18.20 19.84
CA LEU A 247 -17.32 -18.48 19.18
C LEU A 247 -18.26 -17.27 19.11
N THR A 248 -17.88 -16.10 19.62
CA THR A 248 -18.85 -15.03 19.90
C THR A 248 -18.65 -13.73 19.11
N LEU A 249 -17.46 -13.44 18.60
CA LEU A 249 -17.18 -12.15 17.96
C LEU A 249 -17.81 -12.00 16.56
N TYR A 250 -18.04 -13.10 15.84
CA TYR A 250 -18.67 -13.06 14.51
C TYR A 250 -20.16 -13.47 14.54
N GLU A 251 -20.58 -14.27 15.53
CA GLU A 251 -21.95 -14.81 15.61
C GLU A 251 -22.90 -13.98 16.48
N ILE A 252 -22.41 -13.14 17.42
CA ILE A 252 -23.30 -12.43 18.37
C ILE A 252 -23.63 -10.99 17.95
N GLY A 253 -22.93 -10.40 16.98
CA GLY A 253 -23.35 -9.11 16.41
C GLY A 253 -23.53 -8.00 17.46
N LEU A 254 -22.75 -8.02 18.54
CA LEU A 254 -22.79 -6.98 19.56
C LEU A 254 -22.12 -5.74 18.98
N GLU A 255 -22.92 -4.71 18.71
CA GLU A 255 -22.46 -3.42 18.20
C GLU A 255 -21.30 -2.84 19.05
N ASP A 256 -21.31 -3.12 20.35
CA ASP A 256 -20.27 -2.70 21.30
C ASP A 256 -18.88 -3.28 20.99
N GLU A 257 -18.79 -4.54 20.56
CA GLU A 257 -17.51 -5.18 20.25
C GLU A 257 -16.91 -4.63 18.94
N MET A 258 -17.76 -4.32 17.95
CA MET A 258 -17.33 -3.66 16.71
C MET A 258 -16.80 -2.23 16.97
N ILE A 259 -17.44 -1.50 17.91
CA ILE A 259 -16.97 -0.17 18.32
C ILE A 259 -15.62 -0.29 19.02
N MET A 260 -15.43 -1.26 19.92
CA MET A 260 -14.15 -1.50 20.58
C MET A 260 -13.03 -1.81 19.58
N GLY A 261 -13.30 -2.66 18.59
CA GLY A 261 -12.35 -2.96 17.51
C GLY A 261 -11.94 -1.73 16.71
N ARG A 262 -12.91 -0.87 16.37
CA ARG A 262 -12.64 0.42 15.70
C ARG A 262 -11.80 1.36 16.55
N ILE A 263 -12.13 1.50 17.84
CA ILE A 263 -11.37 2.33 18.79
C ILE A 263 -9.94 1.79 18.91
N TRP A 264 -9.79 0.47 19.03
CA TRP A 264 -8.49 -0.20 19.07
C TRP A 264 -7.67 0.09 17.80
N THR A 265 -8.24 -0.19 16.63
CA THR A 265 -7.57 -0.04 15.34
C THR A 265 -7.15 1.41 15.11
N PHE A 266 -8.08 2.35 15.30
CA PHE A 266 -7.80 3.78 15.13
C PHE A 266 -6.80 4.29 16.17
N GLY A 267 -6.99 3.91 17.45
CA GLY A 267 -6.09 4.28 18.53
C GLY A 267 -4.67 3.76 18.33
N TRP A 268 -4.51 2.51 17.86
CA TRP A 268 -3.22 1.92 17.56
C TRP A 268 -2.52 2.62 16.40
N LEU A 269 -3.24 2.94 15.32
CA LEU A 269 -2.71 3.67 14.18
C LEU A 269 -2.28 5.09 14.57
N LEU A 270 -3.05 5.78 15.41
CA LEU A 270 -2.66 7.09 15.95
C LEU A 270 -1.41 6.99 16.82
N PHE A 271 -1.39 6.04 17.76
CA PHE A 271 -0.27 5.82 18.67
C PHE A 271 1.02 5.49 17.91
N SER A 272 0.97 4.51 17.01
CA SER A 272 2.13 4.09 16.23
C SER A 272 2.57 5.16 15.24
N GLY A 273 1.63 5.80 14.55
CA GLY A 273 1.89 6.87 13.58
C GLY A 273 2.50 8.12 14.20
N TYR A 274 2.17 8.41 15.46
CA TYR A 274 2.73 9.54 16.20
C TYR A 274 4.27 9.54 16.22
N TRP A 275 4.89 8.36 16.33
CA TRP A 275 6.35 8.22 16.40
C TRP A 275 7.04 8.40 15.04
N ALA A 276 6.40 8.02 13.94
CA ALA A 276 6.97 8.17 12.59
C ALA A 276 6.75 9.57 11.98
N MET A 277 5.83 10.35 12.58
CA MET A 277 5.37 11.62 12.03
C MET A 277 6.45 12.68 11.86
N ASP A 278 7.39 12.81 12.81
CA ASP A 278 8.46 13.81 12.69
C ASP A 278 9.35 13.51 11.48
N SER A 279 9.62 12.22 11.23
CA SER A 279 10.37 11.78 10.05
C SER A 279 9.64 12.06 8.74
N TRP A 280 8.31 12.08 8.78
CA TRP A 280 7.44 12.37 7.64
C TRP A 280 7.33 13.87 7.35
N PHE A 281 7.28 14.72 8.37
CA PHE A 281 7.22 16.18 8.21
C PHE A 281 8.54 16.81 7.80
N GLU A 282 9.65 16.41 8.41
CA GLU A 282 10.96 17.04 8.19
C GLU A 282 11.46 16.93 6.73
N ARG A 283 10.92 15.99 5.95
CA ARG A 283 11.31 15.82 4.54
C ARG A 283 10.60 16.79 3.59
N ASN A 284 9.75 17.70 4.07
CA ASN A 284 8.85 18.47 3.20
C ASN A 284 8.19 17.54 2.19
N TRP A 285 7.57 16.44 2.67
CA TRP A 285 7.12 15.33 1.83
C TRP A 285 6.36 15.88 0.61
N MET A 286 7.05 15.93 -0.51
CA MET A 286 6.42 15.97 -1.81
C MET A 286 6.28 14.50 -2.13
N PRO A 287 5.06 13.94 -2.22
CA PRO A 287 4.94 12.70 -2.95
C PRO A 287 5.68 12.91 -4.28
N LEU A 288 6.36 11.89 -4.75
CA LEU A 288 6.84 11.80 -6.12
C LEU A 288 5.63 11.80 -7.08
N SER A 289 4.76 12.82 -6.99
CA SER A 289 3.94 13.22 -8.11
C SER A 289 4.91 13.50 -9.23
N THR A 290 4.62 12.97 -10.40
CA THR A 290 5.39 13.13 -11.64
C THR A 290 5.74 14.60 -11.91
N LEU A 291 4.92 15.55 -11.46
CA LEU A 291 5.17 17.00 -11.50
C LEU A 291 6.36 17.46 -10.62
N THR A 292 6.58 16.85 -9.47
CA THR A 292 7.72 17.19 -8.60
C THR A 292 9.02 16.65 -9.17
N ALA A 293 9.02 15.43 -9.73
CA ALA A 293 10.19 14.87 -10.40
C ALA A 293 10.61 15.74 -11.61
N LEU A 294 9.65 16.23 -12.39
CA LEU A 294 9.91 17.12 -13.52
C LEU A 294 10.44 18.49 -13.07
N THR A 295 9.95 19.04 -11.94
CA THR A 295 10.46 20.31 -11.40
C THR A 295 11.79 20.18 -10.67
N MET A 296 12.12 19.00 -10.12
CA MET A 296 13.45 18.69 -9.61
C MET A 296 14.47 18.54 -10.74
N LEU A 297 14.07 17.94 -11.87
CA LEU A 297 14.90 17.88 -13.08
C LEU A 297 15.10 19.27 -13.73
N SER A 298 14.14 20.20 -13.54
CA SER A 298 14.26 21.56 -14.08
C SER A 298 15.09 22.52 -13.21
N LYS A 299 15.31 22.20 -11.93
CA LYS A 299 16.18 23.00 -11.06
C LYS A 299 17.64 22.60 -11.30
N ARG A 300 18.33 23.34 -12.18
CA ARG A 300 19.79 23.25 -12.32
C ARG A 300 20.45 23.37 -10.94
N PRO A 301 21.42 22.51 -10.60
CA PRO A 301 22.15 22.64 -9.34
C PRO A 301 22.79 24.02 -9.30
N TRP A 302 22.52 24.75 -8.21
CA TRP A 302 23.13 26.03 -7.90
C TRP A 302 24.65 25.86 -7.95
N ARG A 303 25.32 26.51 -8.91
CA ARG A 303 26.77 26.60 -8.94
C ARG A 303 27.16 27.81 -8.08
N PRO A 304 27.89 27.63 -6.98
CA PRO A 304 28.51 28.77 -6.33
C PRO A 304 29.46 29.41 -7.34
N ASN A 305 29.27 30.70 -7.61
CA ASN A 305 30.24 31.48 -8.35
C ASN A 305 31.58 31.37 -7.62
N ARG A 306 32.59 30.80 -8.28
CA ARG A 306 33.98 31.03 -7.89
C ARG A 306 34.21 32.52 -8.08
N MET A 307 34.38 33.24 -6.97
CA MET A 307 35.00 34.55 -7.00
C MET A 307 36.51 34.31 -7.17
N GLU A 308 37.00 34.65 -8.36
CA GLU A 308 38.39 35.05 -8.59
C GLU A 308 38.52 36.54 -8.28
#